data_AF-A0A0R2QQL2-F1
#
_entry.id   AF-A0A0R2QQL2-F1
#
_cell.length_a   1.000
_cell.length_b   1.000
_cell.length_c   1.000
_cell.angle_alpha   90.00
_cell.angle_beta   90.00
_cell.angle_gamma   90.00
#
_symmetry.space_group_name_H-M   'P 1'
#
loop_
_entity.id
_entity.type
_entity.pdbx_description
1 polymer ?
#
loop_
_entity_poly.entity_id
_entity_poly.type
_entity_poly.pdbx_seq_one_letter_code
_entity_poly.pdbx_strand_id
1 'polypeptide(L)'
;MRWISTEPEFSLAGTISIVSGFTIFFTAHATVLFGIRKAWSRSRLTVTRVGAIIFSLGIFVAAGGLMLPTVIALSLATGRTNWRRPIRLVLFMLGLIIPGFIARDIGSDFGYGIATAGRIILFVLIYCFVVAAARITAAPLADSWRMKRVFRIILWLLFPAIGIVLLLASVGLSI
;
A
#
# COMPACT_ATOMS: atom_id res chain seq x y z
N MET A 1 0.07 -9.36 -21.55
CA MET A 1 0.60 -8.20 -20.79
C MET A 1 0.47 -6.86 -21.53
N ARG A 2 0.36 -6.82 -22.87
CA ARG A 2 -0.12 -5.68 -23.69
C ARG A 2 -1.54 -5.14 -23.34
N TRP A 3 -2.14 -5.63 -22.26
CA TRP A 3 -3.47 -5.25 -21.84
C TRP A 3 -3.47 -4.05 -20.89
N ILE A 4 -2.34 -3.57 -20.36
CA ILE A 4 -2.33 -2.51 -19.33
C ILE A 4 -1.47 -1.29 -19.71
N SER A 5 -0.53 -1.42 -20.65
CA SER A 5 0.30 -0.28 -21.09
C SER A 5 0.67 -0.36 -22.56
N THR A 6 0.76 0.81 -23.18
CA THR A 6 1.15 1.08 -24.58
C THR A 6 2.65 1.36 -24.72
N GLU A 7 3.38 1.47 -23.61
CA GLU A 7 4.83 1.72 -23.57
C GLU A 7 5.61 0.42 -23.90
N PRO A 8 6.65 0.48 -24.75
CA PRO A 8 7.45 -0.68 -25.18
C PRO A 8 8.38 -1.24 -24.09
N GLU A 9 8.30 -0.74 -22.87
CA GLU A 9 9.22 -1.00 -21.75
C GLU A 9 9.07 -2.38 -21.09
N PHE A 10 8.16 -3.23 -21.58
CA PHE A 10 8.06 -4.64 -21.19
C PHE A 10 9.20 -5.49 -21.78
N SER A 11 10.42 -5.12 -21.41
CA SER A 11 11.59 -5.99 -21.53
C SER A 11 11.45 -7.18 -20.58
N LEU A 12 12.17 -8.27 -20.87
CA LEU A 12 12.37 -9.37 -19.93
C LEU A 12 12.82 -8.85 -18.55
N ALA A 13 13.67 -7.81 -18.56
CA ALA A 13 14.16 -7.16 -17.35
C ALA A 13 13.05 -6.48 -16.52
N GLY A 14 12.09 -5.78 -17.16
CA GLY A 14 10.93 -5.20 -16.48
C GLY A 14 10.04 -6.27 -15.85
N THR A 15 9.81 -7.37 -16.56
CA THR A 15 9.02 -8.51 -16.05
C THR A 15 9.70 -9.16 -14.85
N ILE A 16 11.01 -9.45 -14.96
CA ILE A 16 11.81 -10.00 -13.86
C ILE A 16 11.74 -9.06 -12.65
N SER A 17 11.90 -7.75 -12.86
CA SER A 17 11.87 -6.75 -11.78
C SER A 17 10.54 -6.75 -11.02
N ILE A 18 9.41 -6.79 -11.73
CA ILE A 18 8.07 -6.86 -11.12
C ILE A 18 7.90 -8.16 -10.33
N VAL A 19 8.22 -9.30 -10.95
CA VAL A 19 8.07 -10.62 -10.31
C VAL A 19 8.95 -10.74 -9.08
N SER A 20 10.21 -10.33 -9.15
CA SER A 20 11.14 -10.32 -8.03
C SER A 20 10.67 -9.39 -6.91
N GLY A 21 10.22 -8.18 -7.25
CA GLY A 21 9.68 -7.23 -6.28
C GLY A 21 8.49 -7.78 -5.51
N PHE A 22 7.48 -8.29 -6.22
CA PHE A 22 6.30 -8.90 -5.58
C PHE A 22 6.68 -10.15 -4.76
N THR A 23 7.60 -10.98 -5.24
CA THR A 23 8.05 -12.17 -4.52
C THR A 23 8.70 -11.79 -3.19
N ILE A 24 9.61 -10.81 -3.19
CA ILE A 24 10.27 -10.30 -1.99
C ILE A 24 9.22 -9.72 -1.02
N PHE A 25 8.31 -8.89 -1.54
CA PHE A 25 7.23 -8.29 -0.76
C PHE A 25 6.35 -9.34 -0.06
N PHE A 26 5.78 -10.28 -0.81
CA PHE A 26 4.90 -11.32 -0.24
C PHE A 26 5.66 -12.23 0.72
N THR A 27 6.91 -12.57 0.44
CA THR A 27 7.74 -13.40 1.32
C THR A 27 8.02 -12.71 2.65
N ALA A 28 8.32 -11.40 2.64
CA ALA A 28 8.56 -10.63 3.85
C ALA A 28 7.29 -10.55 4.73
N HIS A 29 6.13 -10.28 4.13
CA HIS A 29 4.84 -10.26 4.84
C HIS A 29 4.39 -11.66 5.32
N ALA A 30 4.66 -12.70 4.54
CA ALA A 30 4.42 -14.09 4.95
C ALA A 30 5.31 -14.51 6.14
N THR A 31 6.55 -14.01 6.20
CA THR A 31 7.45 -14.25 7.33
C THR A 31 6.90 -13.61 8.61
N VAL A 32 6.30 -12.41 8.51
CA VAL A 32 5.60 -11.79 9.65
C VAL A 32 4.40 -12.64 10.07
N LEU A 33 3.58 -13.12 9.13
CA LEU A 33 2.46 -14.01 9.42
C LEU A 33 2.92 -15.28 10.15
N PHE A 34 3.98 -15.90 9.65
CA PHE A 34 4.59 -17.08 10.26
C PHE A 34 5.06 -16.79 11.68
N GLY A 35 5.76 -15.67 11.89
CA GLY A 35 6.21 -15.25 13.22
C GLY A 35 5.08 -14.99 14.20
N ILE A 36 3.95 -14.43 13.73
CA ILE A 36 2.72 -14.28 14.54
C ILE A 36 2.18 -15.66 14.93
N ARG A 37 2.02 -16.57 13.96
CA ARG A 37 1.48 -17.92 14.19
C ARG A 37 2.36 -18.79 15.09
N LYS A 38 3.68 -18.59 15.04
CA LYS A 38 4.67 -19.27 15.91
C LYS A 38 4.94 -18.55 17.22
N ALA A 39 4.20 -17.48 17.54
CA ALA A 39 4.35 -16.69 18.76
C ALA A 39 5.81 -16.27 19.03
N TRP A 40 6.50 -15.78 18.00
CA TRP A 40 7.86 -15.27 18.15
C TRP A 40 7.96 -14.16 19.19
N SER A 41 9.15 -14.04 19.80
CA SER A 41 9.44 -12.96 20.75
C SER A 41 9.22 -11.58 20.12
N ARG A 42 8.91 -10.59 20.96
CA ARG A 42 8.56 -9.23 20.52
C ARG A 42 9.64 -8.58 19.67
N SER A 43 10.90 -8.71 20.10
CA SER A 43 12.04 -8.14 19.39
C SER A 43 12.17 -8.76 18.00
N ARG A 44 12.06 -10.09 17.91
CA ARG A 44 12.11 -10.82 16.64
C ARG A 44 10.98 -10.40 15.71
N LEU A 45 9.75 -10.28 16.22
CA LEU A 45 8.59 -9.87 15.44
C LEU A 45 8.65 -8.38 15.04
N THR A 46 9.27 -7.53 15.85
CA THR A 46 9.47 -6.11 15.51
C THR A 46 10.47 -5.97 14.38
N VAL A 47 11.62 -6.65 14.48
CA VAL A 47 12.65 -6.66 13.43
C VAL A 47 12.07 -7.19 12.12
N THR A 48 11.29 -8.27 12.13
CA THR A 48 10.71 -8.82 10.90
C THR A 48 9.65 -7.91 10.29
N ARG A 49 8.87 -7.19 11.12
CA ARG A 49 7.92 -6.17 10.63
C ARG A 49 8.63 -4.96 10.02
N VAL A 50 9.72 -4.48 10.64
CA VAL A 50 10.55 -3.41 10.09
C VAL A 50 11.17 -3.85 8.76
N GLY A 51 11.72 -5.07 8.71
CA GLY A 51 12.23 -5.67 7.48
C GLY A 51 11.17 -5.74 6.38
N ALA A 52 9.94 -6.18 6.71
CA ALA A 52 8.84 -6.22 5.74
C ALA A 52 8.48 -4.83 5.19
N ILE A 53 8.50 -3.78 6.01
CA ILE A 53 8.27 -2.40 5.55
C ILE A 53 9.40 -1.95 4.61
N ILE A 54 10.66 -2.22 4.96
CA ILE A 54 11.81 -1.87 4.11
C ILE A 54 11.73 -2.59 2.76
N PHE A 55 11.47 -3.90 2.77
CA PHE A 55 11.31 -4.69 1.54
C PHE A 55 10.10 -4.25 0.71
N SER A 56 9.07 -3.68 1.35
CA SER A 56 7.95 -3.08 0.62
C SER A 56 8.36 -1.88 -0.22
N LEU A 57 9.37 -1.11 0.18
CA LEU A 57 9.83 0.04 -0.60
C LEU A 57 10.23 -0.37 -2.03
N GLY A 58 10.78 -1.58 -2.21
CA GLY A 58 11.19 -2.09 -3.52
C GLY A 58 10.03 -2.15 -4.54
N ILE A 59 8.83 -2.58 -4.13
CA ILE A 59 7.69 -2.61 -5.06
C ILE A 59 7.13 -1.21 -5.36
N PHE A 60 7.26 -0.28 -4.42
CA PHE A 60 6.70 1.07 -4.58
C PHE A 60 7.65 2.06 -5.24
N VAL A 61 8.96 1.78 -5.29
CA VAL A 61 9.88 2.53 -6.15
C VAL A 61 9.55 2.26 -7.63
N ALA A 62 9.18 1.03 -7.98
CA ALA A 62 8.84 0.65 -9.36
C ALA A 62 7.37 0.93 -9.73
N ALA A 63 6.40 0.65 -8.84
CA ALA A 63 4.97 0.80 -9.13
C ALA A 63 4.40 2.21 -8.82
N GLY A 64 5.28 3.20 -8.66
CA GLY A 64 4.92 4.57 -8.30
C GLY A 64 4.90 4.79 -6.79
N GLY A 65 5.84 5.59 -6.29
CA GLY A 65 5.96 5.91 -4.86
C GLY A 65 4.69 6.55 -4.27
N LEU A 66 3.83 7.08 -5.13
CA LEU A 66 2.51 7.62 -4.80
C LEU A 66 1.55 6.56 -4.22
N MET A 67 1.68 5.27 -4.57
CA MET A 67 0.79 4.23 -4.02
C MET A 67 1.18 3.79 -2.60
N LEU A 68 2.43 4.00 -2.17
CA LEU A 68 2.91 3.55 -0.85
C LEU A 68 2.11 4.20 0.30
N PRO A 69 1.90 5.53 0.34
CA PRO A 69 1.08 6.18 1.37
C PRO A 69 -0.34 5.61 1.46
N THR A 70 -0.99 5.33 0.33
CA THR A 70 -2.37 4.81 0.33
C THR A 70 -2.44 3.36 0.76
N VAL A 71 -1.45 2.53 0.36
CA VAL A 71 -1.34 1.16 0.88
C VAL A 71 -1.12 1.17 2.39
N ILE A 72 -0.21 2.01 2.90
CA ILE A 72 0.02 2.14 4.35
C ILE A 72 -1.27 2.57 5.05
N ALA A 73 -1.95 3.61 4.54
CA ALA A 73 -3.20 4.10 5.12
C ALA A 73 -4.26 2.99 5.19
N LEU A 74 -4.48 2.28 4.08
CA LEU A 74 -5.51 1.26 3.98
C LEU A 74 -5.17 -0.01 4.79
N SER A 75 -3.89 -0.41 4.81
CA SER A 75 -3.42 -1.51 5.65
C SER A 75 -3.50 -1.19 7.14
N LEU A 76 -3.28 0.06 7.55
CA LEU A 76 -3.52 0.49 8.93
C LEU A 76 -5.02 0.52 9.26
N ALA A 77 -5.85 1.08 8.37
CA ALA A 77 -7.30 1.14 8.54
C ALA A 77 -7.93 -0.26 8.72
N THR A 78 -7.43 -1.24 7.97
CA THR A 78 -7.94 -2.62 7.98
C THR A 78 -7.24 -3.50 9.02
N GLY A 79 -5.94 -3.31 9.26
CA GLY A 79 -5.15 -4.15 10.17
C GLY A 79 -5.19 -3.73 11.64
N ARG A 80 -5.30 -2.43 11.95
CA ARG A 80 -5.32 -1.91 13.35
C ARG A 80 -6.71 -1.93 13.96
N THR A 81 -7.21 -3.12 14.27
CA THR A 81 -8.53 -3.32 14.88
C THR A 81 -8.69 -2.67 16.26
N ASN A 82 -7.58 -2.37 16.96
CA ASN A 82 -7.57 -1.71 18.26
C ASN A 82 -7.71 -0.17 18.20
N TRP A 83 -7.78 0.43 17.01
CA TRP A 83 -7.96 1.89 16.85
C TRP A 83 -9.44 2.28 16.86
N ARG A 84 -9.72 3.54 17.24
CA ARG A 84 -11.08 4.08 17.20
C ARG A 84 -11.61 4.08 15.77
N ARG A 85 -12.89 3.73 15.60
CA ARG A 85 -13.57 3.66 14.29
C ARG A 85 -13.38 4.91 13.42
N PRO A 86 -13.46 6.15 13.94
CA PRO A 86 -13.28 7.35 13.11
C PRO A 86 -11.88 7.44 12.48
N ILE A 87 -10.82 7.09 13.23
CA ILE A 87 -9.44 7.12 12.73
C ILE A 87 -9.28 6.10 11.59
N ARG A 88 -9.85 4.91 11.77
CA ARG A 88 -9.84 3.87 10.74
C ARG A 88 -10.60 4.30 9.48
N LEU A 89 -11.74 4.97 9.66
CA LEU A 89 -12.55 5.46 8.54
C LEU A 89 -11.82 6.56 7.75
N VAL A 90 -11.16 7.50 8.44
CA VAL A 90 -10.33 8.53 7.78
C VAL A 90 -9.21 7.89 6.98
N LEU A 91 -8.47 6.95 7.57
CA LEU A 91 -7.39 6.25 6.87
C LEU A 91 -7.89 5.39 5.70
N PHE A 92 -9.08 4.81 5.83
CA PHE A 92 -9.72 4.08 4.75
C PHE A 92 -10.03 5.01 3.57
N MET A 93 -10.66 6.15 3.84
CA MET A 93 -10.96 7.15 2.80
C MET A 93 -9.70 7.66 2.11
N LEU A 94 -8.66 8.02 2.89
CA LEU A 94 -7.38 8.45 2.33
C LEU A 94 -6.71 7.37 1.48
N GLY A 95 -6.80 6.11 1.92
CA GLY A 95 -6.29 4.95 1.19
C GLY A 95 -6.99 4.66 -0.14
N LEU A 96 -8.10 5.33 -0.45
CA LEU A 96 -8.84 5.17 -1.70
C LEU A 96 -8.63 6.34 -2.69
N ILE A 97 -8.05 7.45 -2.26
CA ILE A 97 -7.91 8.67 -3.09
C ILE A 97 -7.07 8.39 -4.34
N ILE A 98 -5.80 8.00 -4.16
CA ILE A 98 -4.88 7.76 -5.29
C ILE A 98 -5.34 6.59 -6.18
N PRO A 99 -5.75 5.43 -5.62
CA PRO A 99 -6.33 4.36 -6.44
C PRO A 99 -7.56 4.81 -7.24
N GLY A 100 -8.37 5.71 -6.69
CA GLY A 100 -9.53 6.28 -7.39
C GLY A 100 -9.13 7.13 -8.60
N PHE A 101 -8.09 7.96 -8.46
CA PHE A 101 -7.53 8.71 -9.59
C PHE A 101 -6.97 7.78 -10.67
N ILE A 102 -6.15 6.79 -10.29
CA ILE A 102 -5.59 5.82 -11.25
C ILE A 102 -6.71 5.05 -11.98
N ALA A 103 -7.75 4.62 -11.27
CA ALA A 103 -8.89 3.94 -11.89
C ALA A 103 -9.65 4.83 -12.87
N ARG A 104 -9.73 6.14 -12.60
CA ARG A 104 -10.31 7.13 -13.52
C ARG A 104 -9.43 7.33 -14.75
N ASP A 105 -8.12 7.44 -14.57
CA ASP A 105 -7.15 7.67 -15.65
C ASP A 105 -7.10 6.47 -16.62
N ILE A 106 -7.18 5.24 -16.09
CA ILE A 106 -7.36 4.03 -16.92
C ILE A 106 -8.61 4.14 -17.81
N GLY A 107 -9.66 4.80 -17.31
CA GLY A 107 -10.89 5.08 -18.06
C GLY A 107 -10.70 6.09 -19.18
N SER A 108 -9.98 7.19 -18.92
CA SER A 108 -9.72 8.24 -19.93
C SER A 108 -8.78 7.75 -21.03
N ASP A 109 -7.75 6.99 -20.68
CA ASP A 109 -6.68 6.63 -21.61
C ASP A 109 -7.10 5.54 -22.61
N PHE A 110 -8.02 4.67 -22.19
CA PHE A 110 -8.42 3.51 -22.98
C PHE A 110 -9.90 3.51 -23.39
N GLY A 111 -10.66 4.53 -23.00
CA GLY A 111 -12.10 4.64 -23.24
C GLY A 111 -12.95 3.74 -22.33
N TYR A 112 -14.23 4.05 -22.18
CA TYR A 112 -15.15 3.29 -21.32
C TYR A 112 -15.76 2.09 -22.05
N GLY A 113 -15.03 0.97 -22.07
CA GLY A 113 -15.51 -0.31 -22.61
C GLY A 113 -15.28 -1.49 -21.65
N ILE A 114 -15.77 -2.67 -22.01
CA ILE A 114 -15.63 -3.91 -21.21
C ILE A 114 -14.15 -4.25 -20.93
N ALA A 115 -13.25 -4.00 -21.88
CA ALA A 115 -11.82 -4.20 -21.69
C ALA A 115 -11.25 -3.30 -20.57
N THR A 116 -11.74 -2.06 -20.46
CA THR A 116 -11.35 -1.10 -19.44
C THR A 116 -11.90 -1.48 -18.07
N ALA A 117 -13.12 -2.00 -18.00
CA ALA A 117 -13.65 -2.60 -16.77
C ALA A 117 -12.75 -3.76 -16.28
N GLY A 118 -12.31 -4.63 -17.20
CA GLY A 118 -11.36 -5.71 -16.87
C GLY A 118 -10.02 -5.19 -16.32
N ARG A 119 -9.48 -4.10 -16.87
CA ARG A 119 -8.25 -3.45 -16.38
C ARG A 119 -8.42 -2.86 -14.98
N ILE A 120 -9.52 -2.14 -14.75
CA ILE A 120 -9.84 -1.55 -13.43
C ILE A 120 -10.01 -2.66 -12.40
N ILE A 121 -10.73 -3.74 -12.73
CA ILE A 121 -10.90 -4.89 -11.83
C ILE A 121 -9.55 -5.51 -11.48
N LEU A 122 -8.69 -5.74 -12.49
CA LEU A 122 -7.36 -6.31 -12.26
C LEU A 122 -6.49 -5.40 -11.37
N PHE A 123 -6.52 -4.08 -11.61
CA PHE A 123 -5.84 -3.10 -10.76
C PHE A 123 -6.35 -3.16 -9.31
N VAL A 124 -7.68 -3.15 -9.11
CA VAL A 124 -8.30 -3.24 -7.79
C VAL A 124 -7.93 -4.55 -7.09
N LEU A 125 -7.89 -5.68 -7.81
CA LEU A 125 -7.48 -6.97 -7.26
C LEU A 125 -6.03 -6.96 -6.79
N ILE A 126 -5.10 -6.47 -7.60
CA ILE A 126 -3.68 -6.36 -7.23
C ILE A 126 -3.54 -5.44 -6.01
N TYR A 127 -4.19 -4.28 -6.02
CA TYR A 127 -4.17 -3.33 -4.91
C TYR A 127 -4.71 -3.94 -3.62
N CYS A 128 -5.87 -4.60 -3.68
CA CYS A 128 -6.45 -5.31 -2.55
C CYS A 128 -5.52 -6.40 -2.01
N PHE A 129 -4.84 -7.15 -2.89
CA PHE A 129 -3.94 -8.23 -2.49
C PHE A 129 -2.69 -7.69 -1.79
N VAL A 130 -2.11 -6.60 -2.29
CA VAL A 130 -1.00 -5.88 -1.65
C VAL A 130 -1.40 -5.36 -0.27
N VAL A 131 -2.54 -4.68 -0.18
CA VAL A 131 -3.08 -4.17 1.09
C VAL A 131 -3.36 -5.31 2.07
N ALA A 132 -3.89 -6.43 1.58
CA ALA A 132 -4.19 -7.61 2.39
C ALA A 132 -2.94 -8.32 2.93
N ALA A 133 -1.81 -8.27 2.22
CA ALA A 133 -0.53 -8.74 2.74
C ALA A 133 0.04 -7.74 3.76
N ALA A 134 0.04 -6.45 3.43
CA ALA A 134 0.56 -5.40 4.31
C ALA A 134 -0.23 -5.23 5.61
N ARG A 135 -1.54 -5.54 5.62
CA ARG A 135 -2.37 -5.51 6.85
C ARG A 135 -1.83 -6.44 7.95
N ILE A 136 -1.16 -7.53 7.59
CA ILE A 136 -0.60 -8.51 8.54
C ILE A 136 0.48 -7.85 9.39
N THR A 137 1.33 -7.04 8.75
CA THR A 137 2.38 -6.26 9.42
C THR A 137 1.78 -5.15 10.28
N ALA A 138 0.66 -4.58 9.86
CA ALA A 138 -0.08 -3.58 10.61
C ALA A 138 -0.87 -4.14 11.80
N ALA A 139 -1.07 -5.46 11.90
CA ALA A 139 -1.89 -6.07 12.95
C ALA A 139 -1.36 -5.72 14.36
N PRO A 140 -2.24 -5.47 15.35
CA PRO A 140 -1.81 -5.16 16.71
C PRO A 140 -1.03 -6.33 17.32
N LEU A 141 -0.01 -6.00 18.14
CA LEU A 141 0.65 -6.96 19.02
C LEU A 141 -0.17 -7.06 20.31
N ALA A 142 -0.24 -8.25 20.91
CA ALA A 142 -1.01 -8.51 22.14
C ALA A 142 -0.63 -7.58 23.30
N ASP A 143 0.61 -7.06 23.29
CA ASP A 143 1.11 -6.10 24.27
C ASP A 143 1.68 -4.84 23.58
N SER A 144 0.97 -4.38 22.56
CA SER A 144 1.37 -3.22 21.77
C SER A 144 1.35 -1.95 22.62
N TRP A 145 2.43 -1.17 22.51
CA TRP A 145 2.56 0.19 23.03
C TRP A 145 1.23 0.95 22.90
N ARG A 146 0.63 1.33 24.03
CA ARG A 146 -0.46 2.31 24.03
C ARG A 146 0.10 3.58 23.39
N MET A 147 -0.47 3.95 22.24
CA MET A 147 0.02 5.07 21.43
C MET A 147 0.05 6.34 22.28
N LYS A 148 1.27 6.79 22.65
CA LYS A 148 1.49 8.00 23.46
C LYS A 148 0.84 9.19 22.75
N ARG A 149 0.24 10.10 23.52
CA ARG A 149 -0.58 11.23 23.01
C ARG A 149 0.15 12.02 21.92
N VAL A 150 1.46 12.20 22.07
CA VAL A 150 2.35 12.90 21.14
C VAL A 150 2.40 12.25 19.75
N PHE A 151 2.57 10.92 19.68
CA PHE A 151 2.59 10.21 18.39
C PHE A 151 1.24 10.27 17.67
N ARG A 152 0.15 10.36 18.43
CA ARG A 152 -1.21 10.55 17.91
C ARG A 152 -1.35 11.93 17.25
N ILE A 153 -0.81 12.96 17.88
CA ILE A 153 -0.82 14.35 17.38
C ILE A 153 0.07 14.47 16.13
N ILE A 154 1.27 13.87 16.17
CA ILE A 154 2.20 13.79 15.03
C ILE A 154 1.52 13.10 13.84
N LEU A 155 0.87 11.96 14.06
CA LEU A 155 0.10 11.28 13.00
C LEU A 155 -1.06 12.14 12.49
N TRP A 156 -1.75 12.88 13.36
CA TRP A 156 -2.83 13.79 12.95
C TRP A 156 -2.34 15.01 12.17
N LEU A 157 -1.10 15.47 12.37
CA LEU A 157 -0.53 16.65 11.70
C LEU A 157 0.25 16.30 10.43
N LEU A 158 1.13 15.30 10.51
CA LEU A 158 1.97 14.90 9.37
C LEU A 158 1.17 14.20 8.28
N PHE A 159 0.12 13.48 8.62
CA PHE A 159 -0.61 12.68 7.62
C PHE A 159 -1.48 13.52 6.66
N PRO A 160 -2.25 14.54 7.10
CA PRO A 160 -2.88 15.47 6.17
C PRO A 160 -1.84 16.34 5.45
N ALA A 161 -0.72 16.71 6.09
CA ALA A 161 0.35 17.44 5.42
C ALA A 161 0.98 16.62 4.28
N ILE A 162 1.27 15.33 4.50
CA ILE A 162 1.78 14.42 3.46
C ILE A 162 0.72 14.19 2.39
N GLY A 163 -0.55 14.02 2.77
CA GLY A 163 -1.66 13.90 1.82
C GLY A 163 -1.82 15.15 0.94
N ILE A 164 -1.72 16.34 1.52
CA ILE A 164 -1.78 17.63 0.82
C ILE A 164 -0.55 17.80 -0.09
N VAL A 165 0.65 17.49 0.39
CA VAL A 165 1.88 17.57 -0.43
C VAL A 165 1.83 16.61 -1.61
N LEU A 166 1.34 15.38 -1.42
CA LEU A 166 1.18 14.42 -2.51
C LEU A 166 0.09 14.84 -3.50
N LEU A 167 -1.01 15.43 -3.00
CA LEU A 167 -2.10 15.94 -3.84
C LEU A 167 -1.62 17.14 -4.66
N LEU A 168 -0.86 18.06 -4.05
CA LEU A 168 -0.21 19.18 -4.74
C LEU A 168 0.84 18.70 -5.75
N ALA A 169 1.61 17.66 -5.43
CA ALA A 169 2.57 17.07 -6.38
C ALA A 169 1.85 16.43 -7.57
N SER A 170 0.72 15.75 -7.36
CA SER A 170 -0.07 15.18 -8.47
C SER A 170 -0.73 16.22 -9.36
N VAL A 171 -1.13 17.39 -8.81
CA VAL A 171 -1.71 18.51 -9.56
C VAL A 171 -0.63 19.36 -10.23
N GLY A 172 0.56 19.44 -9.64
CA GLY A 172 1.71 20.19 -10.19
C GLY A 172 2.50 19.45 -11.27
N LEU A 173 2.35 18.13 -11.39
CA LEU A 173 2.90 17.31 -12.49
C LEU A 173 2.00 17.29 -13.74
N SER A 174 0.92 18.08 -13.76
CA SER A 174 0.00 18.23 -14.89
C SER A 174 0.40 19.35 -15.88
N ILE A 175 1.69 19.58 -16.09
CA ILE A 175 2.23 20.51 -17.12
C ILE A 175 3.24 19.75 -17.98
#